data_AF-A0A7M2SMQ5-F1
#
_entry.id   AF-A0A7M2SMQ5-F1
#
_cell.length_a   1.000
_cell.length_b   1.000
_cell.length_c   1.000
_cell.angle_alpha   90.00
_cell.angle_beta   90.00
_cell.angle_gamma   90.00
#
_symmetry.space_group_name_H-M   'P 1'
#
loop_
_entity.id
_entity.type
_entity.pdbx_description
1 polymer ?
#
loop_
_entity_poly.entity_id
_entity_poly.type
_entity_poly.pdbx_seq_one_letter_code
_entity_poly.pdbx_strand_id
1 'polypeptide(L)'
;MARDPRHDRVYRLHFAAIGWANQIGHSDFKGERLAEILVDKNGVIPDSQNVSKAIRKAKSMGLIGANSKAACLVLPSSMFQKASVGGRTCSAHNLSGRTAA
;
A
#
# COMPACT_ATOMS: atom_id res chain seq x y z
N MET A 1 13.17 -4.91 1.34
CA MET A 1 12.64 -3.52 1.35
C MET A 1 11.27 -3.44 2.03
N ALA A 2 10.14 -3.80 1.41
CA ALA A 2 8.82 -3.75 2.10
C ALA A 2 8.67 -4.78 3.22
N ARG A 3 9.18 -6.01 3.01
CA ARG A 3 9.20 -7.10 4.00
C ARG A 3 10.44 -7.10 4.90
N ASP A 4 11.34 -6.11 4.75
CA ASP A 4 12.57 -6.06 5.57
C ASP A 4 12.26 -5.43 6.93
N PRO A 5 12.38 -6.19 8.04
CA PRO A 5 12.01 -5.70 9.35
C PRO A 5 13.00 -4.69 9.95
N ARG A 6 14.14 -4.44 9.30
CA ARG A 6 15.12 -3.43 9.72
C ARG A 6 14.64 -2.00 9.45
N HIS A 7 13.69 -1.83 8.52
CA HIS A 7 13.10 -0.54 8.22
C HIS A 7 11.86 -0.26 9.08
N ASP A 8 11.63 1.01 9.39
CA ASP A 8 10.39 1.45 10.04
C ASP A 8 9.17 1.06 9.18
N ARG A 9 8.08 0.65 9.83
CA ARG A 9 6.82 0.24 9.18
C ARG A 9 6.31 1.32 8.22
N VAL A 10 6.52 2.59 8.52
CA VAL A 10 6.09 3.72 7.67
C VAL A 10 6.78 3.70 6.31
N TYR A 11 8.09 3.46 6.26
CA TYR A 11 8.81 3.34 4.98
C TYR A 11 8.50 2.01 4.28
N ARG A 12 8.28 0.94 5.05
CA ARG A 12 7.85 -0.34 4.48
C ARG A 12 6.49 -0.24 3.79
N LEU A 13 5.55 0.55 4.32
CA LEU A 13 4.28 0.89 3.66
C LEU A 13 4.50 1.61 2.33
N HIS A 14 5.43 2.56 2.30
CA HIS A 14 5.79 3.26 1.07
C HIS A 14 6.36 2.29 0.02
N PHE A 15 7.30 1.43 0.41
CA PHE A 15 7.87 0.42 -0.49
C PHE A 15 6.82 -0.59 -0.96
N ALA A 16 5.87 -0.98 -0.09
CA ALA A 16 4.75 -1.84 -0.48
C ALA A 16 3.85 -1.13 -1.50
N ALA A 17 3.54 0.15 -1.28
CA ALA A 17 2.77 0.95 -2.22
C ALA A 17 3.44 1.04 -3.60
N ILE A 18 4.76 1.26 -3.65
CA ILE A 18 5.49 1.31 -4.93
C ILE A 18 5.56 -0.07 -5.58
N GLY A 19 5.97 -1.09 -4.84
CA GLY A 19 6.25 -2.42 -5.39
C GLY A 19 5.03 -3.17 -5.90
N TRP A 20 3.85 -2.89 -5.33
CA TRP A 20 2.58 -3.53 -5.70
C TRP A 20 1.58 -2.58 -6.37
N ALA A 21 1.98 -1.35 -6.70
CA ALA A 21 1.09 -0.42 -7.40
C ALA A 21 0.71 -0.94 -8.78
N ASN A 22 -0.59 -0.85 -9.07
CA ASN A 22 -1.17 -1.11 -10.37
C ASN A 22 -1.11 0.13 -11.30
N GLN A 23 -1.70 0.05 -12.49
CA GLN A 23 -1.71 1.12 -13.50
C GLN A 23 -2.47 2.40 -13.10
N ILE A 24 -3.09 2.45 -11.92
CA ILE A 24 -3.70 3.66 -11.35
C ILE A 24 -3.05 4.07 -10.03
N GLY A 25 -1.93 3.43 -9.66
CA GLY A 25 -1.20 3.72 -8.43
C GLY A 25 -1.80 3.09 -7.18
N HIS A 26 -2.65 2.06 -7.32
CA HIS A 26 -3.27 1.35 -6.21
C HIS A 26 -2.61 0.00 -6.00
N SER A 27 -2.27 -0.33 -4.76
CA SER A 27 -1.79 -1.64 -4.34
C SER A 27 -2.89 -2.31 -3.54
N ASP A 28 -3.53 -3.34 -4.11
CA ASP A 28 -4.65 -4.06 -3.51
C ASP A 28 -4.14 -5.29 -2.76
N PHE A 29 -4.52 -5.46 -1.49
CA PHE A 29 -4.06 -6.54 -0.61
C PHE A 29 -5.14 -7.62 -0.43
N LYS A 30 -5.80 -7.98 -1.53
CA LYS A 30 -6.81 -9.05 -1.60
C LYS A 30 -6.19 -10.43 -1.34
N GLY A 31 -6.08 -10.83 -0.08
CA GLY A 31 -5.71 -12.19 0.32
C GLY A 31 -4.46 -12.26 1.20
N GLU A 32 -3.41 -11.48 0.90
CA GLU A 32 -2.31 -11.24 1.84
C GLU A 32 -2.69 -10.06 2.75
N ARG A 33 -2.68 -10.25 4.08
CA ARG A 33 -2.91 -9.11 4.97
C ARG A 33 -1.69 -8.21 4.90
N LEU A 34 -1.89 -6.90 4.71
CA LEU A 34 -0.82 -5.90 4.85
C LEU A 34 -0.03 -6.08 6.16
N ALA A 35 -0.68 -6.56 7.21
CA ALA A 35 -0.03 -6.93 8.47
C ALA A 35 1.06 -8.01 8.31
N GLU A 36 0.84 -9.04 7.49
CA GLU A 36 1.80 -10.11 7.20
C GLU A 36 3.05 -9.58 6.48
N ILE A 37 2.88 -8.56 5.63
CA ILE A 37 4.01 -7.86 4.99
C ILE A 37 4.79 -7.02 6.01
N LEU A 38 4.11 -6.52 7.06
CA LEU A 38 4.64 -5.63 8.09
C LEU A 38 5.11 -6.35 9.37
N VAL A 39 5.29 -7.67 9.29
CA VAL A 39 5.89 -8.48 10.35
C VAL A 39 7.18 -7.83 10.86
N ASP A 40 7.35 -7.75 12.17
CA ASP A 40 8.52 -7.15 12.78
C ASP A 40 9.74 -8.09 12.81
N LYS A 41 10.85 -7.60 13.37
CA LYS A 41 12.11 -8.36 13.45
C LYS A 41 12.02 -9.63 14.31
N ASN A 42 11.01 -9.73 15.17
CA ASN A 42 10.76 -10.87 16.04
C ASN A 42 9.75 -11.84 15.41
N GLY A 43 9.28 -11.59 14.19
CA GLY A 43 8.28 -12.42 13.52
C GLY A 43 6.84 -12.10 13.94
N VAL A 44 6.59 -11.02 14.67
CA VAL A 44 5.24 -10.68 15.16
C VAL A 44 4.46 -9.91 14.11
N ILE A 45 3.26 -10.42 13.79
CA ILE A 45 2.28 -9.76 12.93
C ILE A 45 1.63 -8.61 13.72
N PRO A 46 1.71 -7.35 13.26
CA PRO A 46 1.06 -6.23 13.92
C PRO A 46 -0.48 -6.36 13.90
N ASP A 47 -1.10 -5.97 15.00
CA ASP A 47 -2.55 -5.84 15.07
C ASP A 47 -3.09 -4.70 14.17
N SER A 48 -4.42 -4.66 14.03
CA SER A 48 -5.12 -3.69 13.19
C SER A 48 -4.91 -2.24 13.63
N GLN A 49 -4.73 -1.97 14.94
CA GLN A 49 -4.51 -0.62 15.46
C GLN A 49 -3.12 -0.12 15.09
N ASN A 50 -2.10 -0.97 15.23
CA ASN A 50 -0.73 -0.68 14.86
C ASN A 50 -0.56 -0.46 13.35
N VAL A 51 -1.22 -1.29 12.53
CA VAL A 51 -1.29 -1.07 11.08
C VAL A 51 -1.95 0.27 10.77
N SER A 52 -3.09 0.57 11.40
CA SER A 52 -3.81 1.84 11.19
C SER A 52 -3.00 3.06 11.61
N LYS A 53 -2.27 2.99 12.73
CA LYS A 53 -1.36 4.06 13.20
C LYS A 53 -0.23 4.29 12.20
N ALA A 54 0.40 3.23 11.70
CA ALA A 54 1.46 3.33 10.70
C ALA A 54 0.95 3.95 9.39
N ILE A 55 -0.24 3.56 8.93
CA ILE A 55 -0.89 4.16 7.75
C ILE A 55 -1.14 5.65 7.95
N ARG A 56 -1.70 6.07 9.10
CA ARG A 56 -1.92 7.50 9.40
C ARG A 56 -0.63 8.29 9.35
N LYS A 57 0.45 7.76 9.93
CA LYS A 57 1.77 8.40 9.93
C LYS A 57 2.39 8.46 8.53
N ALA A 58 2.26 7.39 7.74
CA ALA A 58 2.72 7.39 6.35
C ALA A 58 1.98 8.43 5.49
N LYS A 59 0.67 8.60 5.70
CA LYS A 59 -0.12 9.66 5.05
C LYS A 59 0.36 11.05 5.45
N SER A 60 0.57 11.31 6.74
CA SER A 60 1.02 12.64 7.20
C SER A 60 2.41 13.00 6.68
N MET A 61 3.23 12.00 6.35
CA MET A 61 4.55 12.18 5.74
C MET A 61 4.51 12.27 4.20
N GLY A 62 3.34 12.19 3.57
CA GLY A 62 3.21 12.24 2.11
C GLY A 62 3.77 11.01 1.39
N LEU A 63 4.04 9.91 2.11
CA LEU A 63 4.61 8.69 1.55
C LEU A 63 3.57 7.82 0.83
N ILE A 64 2.31 7.93 1.24
CA ILE A 64 1.16 7.27 0.61
C ILE A 64 0.00 8.28 0.51
N GLY A 65 -0.87 8.09 -0.47
CA GLY A 65 -2.01 8.94 -0.72
C GLY A 65 -3.05 8.90 0.40
N ALA A 66 -3.80 10.00 0.55
CA ALA A 66 -4.79 10.18 1.61
C ALA A 66 -5.90 9.10 1.63
N ASN A 67 -6.21 8.52 0.46
CA ASN A 67 -7.22 7.48 0.31
C ASN A 67 -6.74 6.07 0.74
N SER A 68 -5.48 5.92 1.14
CA SER A 68 -4.93 4.62 1.54
C SER A 68 -5.63 4.01 2.76
N LYS A 69 -5.86 2.70 2.74
CA LYS A 69 -6.43 1.88 3.83
C LYS A 69 -5.63 0.58 3.94
N ALA A 70 -5.87 -0.21 4.99
CA ALA A 70 -5.16 -1.48 5.17
C ALA A 70 -5.39 -2.47 4.00
N ALA A 71 -6.55 -2.40 3.35
CA ALA A 71 -6.87 -3.21 2.17
C ALA A 71 -6.29 -2.65 0.86
N CYS A 72 -5.93 -1.37 0.81
CA CYS A 72 -5.31 -0.79 -0.38
C CYS A 72 -4.45 0.43 -0.07
N LEU A 73 -3.18 0.39 -0.47
CA LEU A 73 -2.29 1.56 -0.42
C LEU A 73 -2.34 2.28 -1.76
N VAL A 74 -2.35 3.60 -1.72
CA VAL A 74 -2.43 4.45 -2.92
C VAL A 74 -1.16 5.27 -3.01
N LEU A 75 -0.53 5.33 -4.18
CA LEU A 75 0.59 6.23 -4.42
C LEU A 75 0.11 7.67 -4.56
N PRO A 76 0.82 8.66 -3.99
CA PRO A 76 0.59 10.06 -4.29
C PRO A 76 0.72 10.32 -5.80
N SER A 77 -0.11 11.21 -6.35
CA SER A 77 -0.08 11.58 -7.78
C SER A 77 1.28 12.16 -8.22
N SER A 78 2.03 12.77 -7.30
CA SER A 78 3.39 13.27 -7.55
C SER A 78 4.43 12.16 -7.72
N MET A 79 4.17 10.96 -7.19
CA MET A 79 5.07 9.81 -7.25
C MET A 79 4.62 8.75 -8.26
N PHE A 80 3.37 8.80 -8.69
CA PHE A 80 2.84 7.87 -9.68
C PHE A 80 3.35 8.23 -11.08
N GLN A 81 4.35 7.48 -11.55
CA GLN A 81 4.79 7.50 -12.95
C GLN A 81 4.23 6.27 -13.67
N LYS A 82 3.61 6.48 -14.85
CA LYS A 82 2.78 5.57 -15.66
C LYS A 82 3.32 4.15 -15.98
N ALA A 83 4.44 3.71 -15.41
CA ALA A 83 5.10 2.44 -15.69
C ALA A 83 4.76 1.33 -14.65
N SER A 84 3.51 1.24 -14.21
CA SER A 84 3.09 0.28 -13.18
C SER A 84 2.54 -1.03 -13.77
N VAL A 85 2.76 -2.14 -13.05
CA VAL A 85 2.42 -3.52 -13.45
C VAL A 85 0.97 -3.85 -13.06
N GLY A 86 0.23 -4.62 -13.87
CA GLY A 86 -1.15 -5.04 -13.56
C GLY A 86 -2.24 -4.19 -14.23
N GLY A 87 -3.46 -4.21 -13.70
CA GLY A 87 -4.64 -3.58 -14.31
C GLY A 87 -5.02 -2.20 -13.74
N ARG A 88 -6.09 -1.60 -14.28
CA ARG A 88 -6.69 -0.34 -13.76
C ARG A 88 -7.83 -0.61 -12.79
N THR A 89 -7.68 -1.60 -11.92
CA THR A 89 -8.74 -2.07 -11.01
C THR A 89 -8.29 -2.00 -9.56
N CYS A 90 -9.18 -1.59 -8.67
CA CYS A 90 -8.95 -1.61 -7.23
C CYS A 90 -10.25 -2.03 -6.55
N SER A 91 -10.25 -3.17 -5.88
CA SER A 91 -11.46 -3.66 -5.23
C SER A 91 -11.80 -2.92 -3.95
N ALA A 92 -10.79 -2.53 -3.18
CA ALA A 92 -10.97 -1.78 -1.94
C ALA A 92 -11.62 -0.40 -2.18
N HIS A 93 -11.51 0.12 -3.40
CA HIS A 93 -12.11 1.38 -3.85
C HIS A 93 -13.19 1.19 -4.92
N ASN A 94 -13.61 -0.05 -5.21
CA ASN A 94 -14.59 -0.39 -6.24
C ASN A 94 -14.30 0.23 -7.63
N LEU A 95 -13.02 0.39 -7.97
CA LEU A 95 -12.60 0.85 -9.28
C LEU A 95 -12.54 -0.36 -10.21
N SER A 96 -13.40 -0.37 -11.23
CA SER A 96 -13.26 -1.27 -12.36
C SER A 96 -12.76 -0.47 -13.56
N GLY A 97 -11.67 -0.93 -14.17
CA GLY A 97 -11.18 -0.38 -15.42
C GLY A 97 -12.13 -0.80 -16.53
N ARG A 98 -13.29 -0.15 -16.67
CA ARG A 98 -13.97 -0.15 -17.96
C ARG A 98 -13.05 0.56 -18.94
N THR A 99 -12.44 -0.22 -19.82
CA THR A 99 -12.05 0.25 -21.13
C THR A 99 -13.27 0.93 -21.74
N ALA A 100 -13.25 2.26 -21.84
CA ALA A 100 -13.98 2.91 -22.90
C ALA A 100 -13.29 2.47 -24.20
N ALA A 101 -13.94 1.56 -24.91
CA ALA A 101 -13.70 1.26 -26.31
C ALA A 101 -15.05 1.50 -27.01
#